data_AF-A0A257ADR6-F1
#
_entry.id   AF-A0A257ADR6-F1
#
_cell.length_a   1.000
_cell.length_b   1.000
_cell.length_c   1.000
_cell.angle_alpha   90.00
_cell.angle_beta   90.00
_cell.angle_gamma   90.00
#
_symmetry.space_group_name_H-M   'P 1'
#
loop_
_entity.id
_entity.type
_entity.pdbx_description
1 polymer ?
#
loop_
_entity_poly.entity_id
_entity_poly.type
_entity_poly.pdbx_seq_one_letter_code
_entity_poly.pdbx_strand_id
1 'polypeptide(L)'
;MLKAERRLIEGIVGRLKDNPSLAAWDNSNEVDNLRPPRNHEVARRWMEEIYRAIRRIDLEHPITLGIHQEDLEYDKGFRVQEITAYVDFPRMHGYSIFSPWGRIP
;
A
#
# COMPACT_ATOMS: atom_id res chain seq x y z
N MET A 1 -3.14 -11.67 12.36
CA MET A 1 -2.24 -10.53 12.04
C MET A 1 -3.05 -9.25 11.85
N LEU A 2 -4.09 -9.21 11.01
CA LEU A 2 -4.93 -8.02 10.77
C LEU A 2 -5.37 -7.21 12.02
N LYS A 3 -5.76 -7.86 13.13
CA LYS A 3 -6.10 -7.14 14.38
C LYS A 3 -4.93 -6.31 14.93
N ALA A 4 -3.71 -6.83 14.84
CA ALA A 4 -2.50 -6.16 15.31
C ALA A 4 -2.10 -5.01 14.36
N GLU A 5 -2.17 -5.24 13.05
CA GLU A 5 -1.96 -4.20 12.03
C GLU A 5 -2.92 -3.03 12.23
N ARG A 6 -4.22 -3.32 12.41
CA ARG A 6 -5.22 -2.29 12.72
C ARG A 6 -4.89 -1.54 14.00
N ARG A 7 -4.46 -2.24 15.06
CA ARG A 7 -4.09 -1.59 16.33
C ARG A 7 -2.87 -0.67 16.17
N LEU A 8 -1.90 -1.07 15.34
CA LEU A 8 -0.74 -0.25 15.00
C LEU A 8 -1.18 1.01 14.25
N ILE A 9 -2.02 0.87 13.23
CA ILE A 9 -2.58 1.99 12.47
C ILE A 9 -3.32 2.96 13.39
N GLU A 10 -4.23 2.44 14.22
CA GLU A 10 -4.99 3.26 15.17
C GLU A 10 -4.08 4.07 16.11
N GLY A 11 -3.00 3.46 16.59
CA GLY A 11 -2.03 4.12 17.45
C GLY A 11 -1.19 5.19 16.73
N ILE A 12 -0.65 4.87 15.55
CA ILE A 12 0.21 5.78 14.78
C ILE A 12 -0.61 6.95 14.25
N VAL A 13 -1.69 6.67 13.50
CA VAL A 13 -2.53 7.70 12.87
C VAL A 13 -3.17 8.57 13.95
N GLY A 14 -3.72 7.95 15.00
CA GLY A 14 -4.32 8.69 16.11
C GLY A 14 -3.35 9.61 16.84
N ARG A 15 -2.05 9.29 16.86
CA ARG A 15 -1.03 10.11 17.53
C ARG A 15 -0.45 11.22 16.66
N LEU A 16 -0.40 11.00 15.34
CA LEU A 16 0.39 11.82 14.42
C LEU A 16 -0.44 12.59 13.39
N LYS A 17 -1.74 12.33 13.23
CA LYS A 17 -2.58 13.03 12.25
C LYS A 17 -2.58 14.55 12.39
N ASP A 18 -2.47 15.08 13.62
CA ASP A 18 -2.50 16.53 13.87
C ASP A 18 -1.10 17.18 13.76
N ASN A 19 -0.10 16.43 13.30
CA ASN A 19 1.26 16.94 13.12
C ASN A 19 1.33 17.83 11.86
N PRO A 20 1.69 19.12 11.97
CA PRO A 20 1.71 20.04 10.84
C PRO A 20 2.75 19.69 9.77
N SER A 21 3.69 18.78 10.06
CA SER A 21 4.69 18.29 9.09
C SER A 21 4.31 16.95 8.44
N LEU A 22 3.16 16.37 8.78
CA LEU A 22 2.68 15.16 8.13
C LEU A 22 2.18 15.49 6.72
N ALA A 23 2.75 14.84 5.71
CA ALA A 23 2.36 15.05 4.32
C ALA A 23 1.37 13.99 3.80
N ALA A 24 1.60 12.72 4.13
CA ALA A 24 0.80 11.59 3.67
C ALA A 24 1.09 10.34 4.53
N TRP A 25 0.21 9.34 4.43
CA TRP A 25 0.41 8.00 4.96
C TRP A 25 0.89 7.05 3.86
N ASP A 26 1.95 6.30 4.10
CA ASP A 26 2.35 5.19 3.25
C ASP A 26 1.97 3.86 3.93
N ASN A 27 1.07 3.11 3.29
CA ASN A 27 0.54 1.87 3.86
C ASN A 27 1.60 0.78 3.99
N SER A 28 2.54 0.70 3.04
CA SER A 28 3.61 -0.29 3.03
C SER A 28 4.59 -0.02 1.89
N ASN A 29 5.85 -0.36 2.13
CA ASN A 29 6.84 -0.53 1.09
C ASN A 29 6.75 -1.96 0.52
N GLU A 30 6.35 -2.13 -0.75
CA GLU A 30 6.44 -3.39 -1.52
C GLU A 30 5.92 -4.61 -0.74
N VAL A 31 4.65 -4.53 -0.32
CA VAL A 31 4.04 -5.53 0.57
C VAL A 31 4.07 -6.96 -0.02
N ASP A 32 4.07 -7.07 -1.35
CA ASP A 32 4.19 -8.30 -2.11
C ASP A 32 5.48 -9.08 -1.81
N ASN A 33 6.56 -8.39 -1.39
CA ASN A 33 7.83 -9.01 -1.03
C ASN A 33 7.81 -9.68 0.36
N LEU A 34 6.88 -9.33 1.25
CA LEU A 34 6.80 -9.92 2.59
C LEU A 34 6.11 -11.29 2.57
N ARG A 35 4.91 -11.35 2.00
CA ARG A 35 4.10 -12.56 1.96
C ARG A 35 3.05 -12.48 0.84
N PRO A 36 3.14 -13.38 -0.16
CA PRO A 36 2.08 -13.51 -1.15
C PRO A 36 0.74 -13.88 -0.49
N PRO A 37 -0.37 -13.22 -0.90
CA PRO A 37 -1.69 -13.56 -0.43
C PRO A 37 -2.11 -14.91 -1.03
N ARG A 38 -3.19 -15.51 -0.50
CA ARG A 38 -3.72 -16.76 -1.07
C ARG A 38 -4.28 -16.56 -2.48
N ASN A 39 -4.83 -15.38 -2.74
CA ASN A 39 -5.36 -14.93 -4.02
C ASN A 39 -5.50 -13.40 -4.00
N HIS A 40 -5.86 -12.81 -5.13
CA HIS A 40 -5.98 -11.36 -5.26
C HIS A 40 -7.11 -10.76 -4.42
N GLU A 41 -8.24 -11.46 -4.22
CA GLU A 41 -9.30 -10.94 -3.35
C GLU A 41 -8.85 -10.76 -1.89
N VAL A 42 -7.96 -11.62 -1.40
CA VAL A 42 -7.39 -11.47 -0.06
C VAL A 42 -6.54 -10.21 0.04
N ALA A 43 -5.70 -9.92 -0.96
CA ALA A 43 -4.93 -8.68 -1.01
C ALA A 43 -5.83 -7.45 -1.12
N ARG A 44 -6.84 -7.48 -2.01
CA ARG A 44 -7.80 -6.39 -2.18
C ARG A 44 -8.54 -6.08 -0.88
N ARG A 45 -9.06 -7.12 -0.19
CA ARG A 45 -9.75 -6.95 1.10
C ARG A 45 -8.80 -6.45 2.18
N TRP A 46 -7.56 -6.92 2.20
CA TRP A 46 -6.56 -6.41 3.13
C TRP A 46 -6.31 -4.92 2.90
N MET A 47 -6.07 -4.49 1.66
CA MET A 47 -5.91 -3.07 1.31
C MET A 47 -7.13 -2.23 1.70
N GLU A 48 -8.34 -2.72 1.44
CA GLU A 48 -9.58 -2.06 1.84
C GLU A 48 -9.65 -1.87 3.37
N GLU A 49 -9.31 -2.88 4.16
CA GLU A 49 -9.32 -2.80 5.62
C GLU A 49 -8.29 -1.81 6.17
N ILE A 50 -7.08 -1.79 5.60
CA ILE A 50 -6.01 -0.84 5.99
C ILE A 50 -6.43 0.60 5.66
N TYR A 51 -6.89 0.84 4.43
CA TYR A 51 -7.38 2.16 4.01
C TYR A 51 -8.53 2.66 4.90
N ARG A 52 -9.53 1.81 5.16
CA ARG A 52 -10.65 2.15 6.05
C ARG A 52 -10.20 2.40 7.48
N ALA A 53 -9.19 1.69 7.98
CA ALA A 53 -8.67 1.91 9.34
C ALA A 53 -8.05 3.31 9.49
N ILE A 54 -7.27 3.76 8.50
CA ILE A 54 -6.71 5.12 8.47
C ILE A 54 -7.84 6.15 8.34
N ARG A 55 -8.73 5.97 7.35
CA ARG A 55 -9.83 6.92 7.06
C ARG A 55 -10.85 7.08 8.18
N ARG A 56 -10.96 6.14 9.12
CA ARG A 56 -11.78 6.31 10.33
C ARG A 56 -11.23 7.34 11.30
N ILE A 57 -9.95 7.69 11.20
CA ILE A 57 -9.23 8.53 12.16
C ILE A 57 -8.79 9.84 11.51
N ASP A 58 -8.37 9.77 10.25
CA ASP A 58 -7.82 10.87 9.48
C ASP A 58 -8.50 10.96 8.09
N LEU A 59 -9.30 12.00 7.92
CA LEU A 59 -10.03 12.28 6.68
C LEU A 59 -9.29 13.24 5.75
N GLU A 60 -8.18 13.83 6.21
CA GLU A 60 -7.54 14.96 5.53
C GLU A 60 -6.28 14.52 4.78
N HIS A 61 -5.39 13.76 5.43
CA HIS A 61 -4.11 13.42 4.82
C HIS A 61 -4.27 12.37 3.71
N PRO A 62 -3.56 12.51 2.57
CA PRO A 62 -3.51 11.50 1.52
C PRO A 62 -2.88 10.18 1.97
N ILE A 63 -3.27 9.08 1.33
CA ILE A 63 -2.80 7.72 1.56
C ILE A 63 -2.19 7.20 0.25
N THR A 64 -1.01 6.58 0.34
CA THR A 64 -0.29 5.93 -0.76
C THR A 64 0.10 4.50 -0.39
N LEU A 65 0.57 3.76 -1.40
CA LEU A 65 1.21 2.46 -1.28
C LEU A 65 2.41 2.42 -2.24
N GLY A 66 3.56 1.94 -1.75
CA GLY A 66 4.71 1.62 -2.60
C GLY A 66 4.52 0.26 -3.27
N ILE A 67 4.20 0.27 -4.57
CA ILE A 67 3.97 -0.92 -5.40
C ILE A 67 5.29 -1.35 -6.04
N HIS A 68 5.62 -2.63 -5.98
CA HIS A 68 6.79 -3.16 -6.64
C HIS A 68 6.52 -3.33 -8.14
N GLN A 69 7.43 -2.90 -9.02
CA GLN A 69 7.20 -3.02 -10.47
C GLN A 69 6.96 -4.48 -10.94
N GLU A 70 7.47 -5.49 -10.21
CA GLU A 70 7.27 -6.90 -10.54
C GLU A 70 5.79 -7.31 -10.53
N ASP A 71 4.93 -6.57 -9.83
CA ASP A 71 3.48 -6.78 -9.85
C ASP A 71 2.86 -6.51 -11.24
N LEU A 72 3.61 -5.88 -12.16
CA LEU A 72 3.24 -5.75 -13.57
C LEU A 72 3.65 -6.95 -14.43
N GLU A 73 4.64 -7.72 -13.98
CA GLU A 73 5.23 -8.84 -14.74
C GLU A 73 4.68 -10.19 -14.27
N TYR A 74 4.42 -10.32 -12.96
CA TYR A 74 4.02 -11.57 -12.33
C TYR A 74 2.73 -11.38 -11.51
N ASP A 75 1.86 -12.38 -11.50
CA ASP A 75 0.73 -12.39 -10.57
C ASP A 75 1.21 -12.76 -9.17
N LYS A 76 1.63 -11.75 -8.40
CA LYS A 76 2.01 -11.86 -6.97
C LYS A 76 0.79 -11.74 -6.05
N GLY A 77 -0.43 -11.73 -6.61
CA GLY A 77 -1.68 -11.56 -5.90
C GLY A 77 -2.00 -10.11 -5.51
N PHE A 78 -1.05 -9.17 -5.59
CA PHE A 78 -1.29 -7.74 -5.40
C PHE A 78 -1.55 -7.05 -6.75
N ARG A 79 -2.71 -7.31 -7.35
CA ARG A 79 -3.05 -6.72 -8.66
C ARG A 79 -3.20 -5.20 -8.56
N VAL A 80 -2.36 -4.48 -9.31
CA VAL A 80 -2.24 -3.02 -9.27
C VAL A 80 -3.61 -2.33 -9.36
N GLN A 81 -4.47 -2.71 -10.31
CA GLN A 81 -5.78 -2.06 -10.49
C GLN A 81 -6.71 -2.25 -9.28
N GLU A 82 -6.60 -3.38 -8.57
CA GLU A 82 -7.47 -3.68 -7.44
C GLU A 82 -6.99 -3.01 -6.15
N ILE A 83 -5.68 -2.98 -5.92
CA ILE A 83 -5.10 -2.40 -4.71
C ILE A 83 -5.09 -0.86 -4.77
N THR A 84 -4.93 -0.29 -5.96
CA THR A 84 -4.90 1.17 -6.15
C THR A 84 -6.27 1.82 -6.01
N ALA A 85 -7.36 1.04 -6.00
CA ALA A 85 -8.70 1.53 -5.66
C ALA A 85 -8.82 1.97 -4.18
N TYR A 86 -7.83 1.65 -3.33
CA TYR A 86 -7.82 1.92 -1.89
C TYR A 86 -6.61 2.76 -1.46
N VAL A 87 -6.20 3.71 -2.29
CA VAL A 87 -5.22 4.77 -2.01
C VAL A 87 -5.61 6.03 -2.78
N ASP A 88 -5.16 7.21 -2.36
CA ASP A 88 -5.48 8.46 -3.04
C ASP A 88 -4.50 8.77 -4.17
N PHE A 89 -3.26 8.31 -4.05
CA PHE A 89 -2.27 8.36 -5.12
C PHE A 89 -1.36 7.12 -5.06
N PRO A 90 -1.32 6.30 -6.12
CA PRO A 90 -0.45 5.13 -6.14
C PRO A 90 1.00 5.52 -6.46
N ARG A 91 1.96 4.77 -5.92
CA ARG A 91 3.39 4.92 -6.21
C ARG A 91 3.94 3.59 -6.68
N MET A 92 4.87 3.65 -7.63
CA MET A 92 5.55 2.47 -8.12
C MET A 92 7.06 2.62 -7.92
N HIS A 93 7.69 1.58 -7.41
CA HIS A 93 9.13 1.46 -7.32
C HIS A 93 9.64 0.79 -8.59
N GLY A 94 10.07 1.64 -9.53
CA GLY A 94 10.66 1.23 -10.80
C GLY A 94 12.17 1.11 -10.67
N TYR A 95 12.71 -0.08 -10.89
CA TYR A 95 14.13 -0.36 -10.89
C TYR A 95 14.52 -1.08 -12.19
N SER A 96 15.23 -0.41 -13.09
CA SER A 96 15.65 -0.99 -14.38
C SER A 96 16.47 -2.28 -14.24
N ILE A 97 17.12 -2.50 -13.08
CA ILE A 97 17.83 -3.75 -12.79
C ILE A 97 16.88 -4.96 -12.73
N PHE A 98 15.63 -4.79 -12.27
CA PHE A 98 14.64 -5.87 -12.17
C PHE A 98 13.61 -5.89 -13.30
N SER A 99 13.63 -4.92 -14.22
CA SER A 99 12.71 -4.91 -15.37
C SER A 99 13.49 -4.85 -16.69
N PRO A 100 13.63 -5.98 -17.41
CA PRO A 100 14.35 -6.04 -18.68
C PRO A 100 13.84 -5.02 -19.71
N TRP A 101 12.53 -4.76 -19.72
CA TRP A 101 11.89 -3.76 -20.59
C TRP A 101 12.24 -2.30 -20.23
N GLY A 102 12.75 -2.04 -19.02
CA GLY A 102 13.17 -0.72 -18.57
C GLY A 102 14.69 -0.47 -18.66
N ARG A 103 15.46 -1.38 -19.27
CA ARG A 103 16.94 -1.27 -19.34
C ARG A 103 17.46 -0.38 -20.47
N ILE A 104 16.63 -0.06 -21.45
CA ILE A 104 16.97 0.81 -22.57
C ILE A 104 15.88 1.90 -22.74
N PRO A 105 16.25 3.14 -23.09
CA PRO A 105 15.29 4.23 -23.36
C PRO A 105 14.35 3.93 -24.53
#